data_AF-K1TBL6-F1
#
_entry.id   AF-K1TBL6-F1
#
_cell.length_a   1.000
_cell.length_b   1.000
_cell.length_c   1.000
_cell.angle_alpha   90.00
_cell.angle_beta   90.00
_cell.angle_gamma   90.00
#
_symmetry.space_group_name_H-M   'P 1'
#
loop_
_entity.id
_entity.type
_entity.pdbx_description
1 polymer ?
#
loop_
_entity_poly.entity_id
_entity_poly.type
_entity_poly.pdbx_seq_one_letter_code
_entity_poly.pdbx_strand_id
1 'polypeptide(L)' 'MLGHGGKGKTTLCEAMLYIAGASDRLGRVADGNTVLDFDSEEKRRKSSVSSAIAALEWDNTKLNIIDAPG' A
#
# COMPACT_ATOMS: atom_id res chain seq x y z
N MET A 1 -0.93 6.17 -7.26
CA MET A 1 -0.76 7.15 -6.18
C MET A 1 0.61 7.76 -6.36
N LEU A 2 0.64 9.08 -6.56
CA LEU A 2 1.86 9.86 -6.73
C LEU A 2 1.91 10.89 -5.61
N GLY A 3 3.11 11.29 -5.23
CA GLY A 3 3.35 12.27 -4.17
C GLY A 3 4.69 12.04 -3.48
N HIS A 4 5.15 13.04 -2.73
CA HIS A 4 6.47 13.00 -2.09
C HIS A 4 6.61 11.83 -1.08
N GLY A 5 7.83 11.35 -0.89
CA GLY A 5 8.19 10.31 0.07
C GLY A 5 7.66 10.63 1.47
N GLY A 6 7.20 9.59 2.17
CA GLY A 6 6.70 9.72 3.54
C GLY A 6 5.37 10.47 3.72
N LYS A 7 4.65 10.84 2.65
CA LYS A 7 3.35 11.54 2.74
C LYS A 7 2.13 10.62 2.84
N GLY A 8 2.33 9.36 3.27
CA GLY A 8 1.22 8.45 3.62
C GLY A 8 0.52 7.76 2.44
N LYS A 9 1.12 7.75 1.24
CA LYS A 9 0.56 7.05 0.05
C LYS A 9 0.28 5.58 0.34
N THR A 10 1.31 4.87 0.81
CA THR A 10 1.23 3.46 1.17
C THR A 10 0.25 3.23 2.31
N THR A 11 0.26 4.07 3.35
CA THR A 11 -0.69 3.99 4.47
C THR A 11 -2.14 4.16 4.01
N LEU A 12 -2.40 5.06 3.06
CA LEU A 12 -3.73 5.24 2.49
C LEU A 12 -4.17 4.01 1.68
N CYS A 13 -3.30 3.45 0.85
CA CYS A 13 -3.61 2.21 0.14
C CYS A 13 -3.90 1.04 1.08
N GLU A 14 -3.12 0.86 2.16
CA GLU A 14 -3.37 -0.18 3.16
C GLU A 14 -4.73 -0.01 3.82
N ALA A 15 -5.13 1.23 4.12
CA ALA A 15 -6.46 1.52 4.64
C ALA A 15 -7.58 1.16 3.64
N MET A 16 -7.40 1.46 2.35
CA MET A 16 -8.37 1.09 1.32
C MET A 16 -8.51 -0.43 1.17
N LEU A 17 -7.40 -1.16 1.17
CA LEU A 17 -7.39 -2.62 1.12
C LEU A 17 -8.12 -3.23 2.32
N TYR A 18 -7.85 -2.72 3.53
CA TYR A 18 -8.49 -3.20 4.75
C TYR A 18 -9.99 -2.91 4.78
N ILE A 19 -10.40 -1.67 4.45
CA ILE A 19 -11.82 -1.27 4.46
C ILE A 19 -12.62 -2.02 3.40
N ALA A 20 -12.02 -2.32 2.24
CA ALA A 20 -12.64 -3.12 1.20
C ALA A 20 -12.63 -4.64 1.47
N GLY A 21 -12.03 -5.09 2.58
CA GLY A 21 -11.91 -6.52 2.92
C GLY A 21 -10.92 -7.29 2.04
N ALA A 22 -10.10 -6.61 1.23
CA ALA A 22 -9.04 -7.22 0.42
C ALA A 22 -7.80 -7.59 1.26
N SER A 23 -7.69 -7.06 2.49
CA SER A 23 -6.73 -7.48 3.50
C SER A 23 -7.44 -7.75 4.82
N ASP A 24 -6.99 -8.77 5.54
CA ASP A 24 -7.48 -9.15 6.88
C ASP A 24 -6.93 -8.25 8.00
N ARG A 25 -5.95 -7.41 7.69
CA ARG A 25 -5.27 -6.52 8.63
C ARG A 25 -5.03 -5.14 8.04
N LEU A 26 -4.97 -4.15 8.92
CA LEU A 26 -4.49 -2.81 8.56
C LEU A 26 -2.96 -2.78 8.67
N GLY A 27 -2.26 -2.95 7.55
CA GLY A 27 -0.81 -2.90 7.50
C GLY A 27 -0.24 -1.50 7.78
N ARG A 28 0.96 -1.47 8.34
CA ARG A 28 1.70 -0.27 8.73
C ARG A 28 3.14 -0.34 8.24
N VAL A 29 3.58 0.73 7.59
CA VAL A 29 4.97 0.87 7.10
C VAL A 29 5.97 0.78 8.27
N ALA A 30 5.62 1.35 9.43
CA ALA A 30 6.47 1.32 10.62
C ALA A 30 6.76 -0.11 11.13
N ASP A 31 5.79 -1.01 10.94
CA ASP A 31 5.83 -2.41 11.39
C ASP A 31 6.34 -3.36 10.28
N GLY A 32 6.57 -2.84 9.07
CA GLY A 32 7.06 -3.62 7.93
C GLY A 32 6.11 -4.74 7.48
N ASN A 33 4.82 -4.59 7.73
CA ASN A 33 3.79 -5.61 7.48
C ASN A 33 2.73 -5.18 6.46
N THR A 34 3.02 -4.12 5.69
CA THR A 34 2.19 -3.66 4.57
C THR A 34 2.06 -4.76 3.51
N VAL A 35 0.93 -4.78 2.82
CA VAL A 35 0.72 -5.63 1.65
C VAL A 35 1.58 -5.15 0.48
N LEU A 36 1.81 -3.84 0.40
CA LEU A 36 2.51 -3.19 -0.72
C LEU A 36 4.04 -3.28 -0.66
N ASP A 37 4.67 -3.21 0.52
CA ASP A 37 6.14 -3.26 0.65
C ASP A 37 6.59 -4.69 0.98
N PHE A 38 6.59 -5.58 0.00
CA PHE A 38 6.98 -6.98 0.18
C PHE A 38 8.50 -7.20 0.13
N ASP A 39 9.26 -6.27 -0.48
CA ASP A 39 10.72 -6.38 -0.57
C ASP A 39 11.40 -6.05 0.77
N SER A 40 12.40 -6.85 1.12
CA SER A 40 13.23 -6.65 2.31
C SER A 40 13.90 -5.26 2.38
N GLU A 41 14.28 -4.68 1.23
CA GLU A 41 14.86 -3.35 1.13
C GLU A 41 13.83 -2.27 1.46
N GLU A 42 12.60 -2.40 0.97
CA GLU A 42 11.52 -1.44 1.21
C GLU A 42 11.13 -1.44 2.69
N LYS A 43 11.03 -2.63 3.29
CA LYS A 43 10.83 -2.78 4.74
C LYS A 43 11.96 -2.16 5.55
N ARG A 44 13.22 -2.35 5.14
CA ARG A 44 14.39 -1.75 5.81
C ARG A 44 14.39 -0.23 5.71
N ARG A 45 14.08 0.30 4.52
CA ARG A 45 14.06 1.74 4.24
C ARG A 45 12.81 2.44 4.75
N LYS A 46 11.75 1.68 5.08
CA LYS A 46 10.43 2.19 5.43
C LYS A 46 9.88 3.15 4.37
N SER A 47 10.17 2.83 3.11
CA SER A 47 9.83 3.63 1.94
C SER A 47 9.77 2.72 0.71
N SER A 48 8.78 2.95 -0.15
CA SER A 48 8.64 2.23 -1.41
C SER A 48 9.78 2.58 -2.36
N VAL A 49 10.35 1.56 -2.99
CA VAL A 49 11.45 1.63 -3.95
C VAL A 49 10.96 1.21 -5.34
N SER A 50 10.00 0.29 -5.37
CA SER A 50 9.30 -0.17 -6.58
C SER A 50 7.85 0.28 -6.57
N SER A 51 7.21 0.25 -7.75
CA SER A 51 5.76 0.43 -7.81
C SER A 51 5.06 -0.90 -7.50
N ALA A 52 4.04 -0.85 -6.65
CA ALA A 52 3.22 -1.99 -6.28
C ALA A 52 1.78 -1.80 -6.75
N ILE A 53 1.07 -2.90 -7.06
CA ILE A 53 -0.33 -2.88 -7.48
C ILE A 53 -1.20 -3.47 -6.38
N ALA A 54 -2.13 -2.67 -5.86
CA ALA A 54 -3.22 -3.10 -5.00
C ALA A 54 -4.51 -3.24 -5.82
N ALA A 55 -5.09 -4.44 -5.85
CA ALA A 55 -6.40 -4.68 -6.43
C ALA A 55 -7.43 -4.87 -5.32
N LEU A 56 -8.55 -4.16 -5.42
CA LEU A 56 -9.68 -4.29 -4.50
C LEU A 56 -11.01 -4.10 -5.23
N GLU A 57 -12.08 -4.61 -4.65
CA GLU A 57 -13.45 -4.39 -5.13
C GLU A 57 -14.18 -3.47 -4.14
N TRP A 58 -14.85 -2.46 -4.68
CA TRP A 58 -15.68 -1.56 -3.91
C TRP A 58 -16.98 -1.32 -4.66
N ASP A 59 -18.12 -1.62 -4.03
CA ASP A 59 -19.45 -1.44 -4.62
C ASP A 59 -19.58 -2.03 -6.04
N ASN A 60 -19.23 -3.32 -6.16
CA ASN A 60 -19.22 -4.06 -7.43
C ASN A 60 -18.33 -3.45 -8.54
N THR A 61 -17.39 -2.58 -8.17
CA THR A 61 -16.42 -1.95 -9.07
C THR A 61 -15.01 -2.42 -8.71
N LYS A 62 -14.29 -2.94 -9.69
CA LYS A 62 -12.87 -3.30 -9.52
C LYS A 62 -11.99 -2.06 -9.60
N LEU A 63 -11.23 -1.81 -8.54
CA LEU A 63 -10.26 -0.74 -8.43
C LEU A 63 -8.84 -1.33 -8.43
N ASN A 64 -7.98 -0.82 -9.30
CA ASN A 64 -6.55 -1.15 -9.32
C ASN A 64 -5.76 0.13 -8.98
N ILE A 65 -5.06 0.09 -7.86
CA ILE A 65 -4.27 1.19 -7.36
C ILE A 65 -2.80 0.87 -7.58
N ILE A 66 -2.07 1.78 -8.20
CA ILE A 66 -0.62 1.67 -8.33
C ILE A 66 0.00 2.54 -7.24
N ASP A 67 0.60 1.98 -6.20
CA ASP A 67 1.42 2.76 -5.28
C ASP A 67 2.81 2.92 -5.89
N ALA A 68 3.23 4.17 -6.13
CA ALA A 68 4.49 4.47 -6.79
C ALA A 68 5.49 5.10 -5.80
N PRO A 69 6.80 4.86 -5.98
CA PRO A 69 7.84 5.53 -5.20
C PRO A 69 7.70 7.05 -5.27
N GLY A 70 8.13 7.73 -4.21
CA GLY A 70 8.20 9.18 -4.19
C GLY A 70 9.19 9.71 -3.17
#